data_AF-A0A1H8VK68-F1
#
_entry.id   AF-A0A1H8VK68-F1
#
_cell.length_a   1.000
_cell.length_b   1.000
_cell.length_c   1.000
_cell.angle_alpha   90.00
_cell.angle_beta   90.00
_cell.angle_gamma   90.00
#
_symmetry.space_group_name_H-M   'P 1'
#
loop_
_entity.id
_entity.type
_entity.pdbx_description
1 polymer ?
#
loop_
_entity_poly.entity_id
_entity_poly.type
_entity_poly.pdbx_seq_one_letter_code
_entity_poly.pdbx_strand_id
1 'polypeptide(L)'
;MPPDELQSHVEALRECAPRRIRLLEDYYPEFKTALGRTTRSYPTSSQLYTELEDPSISAHTFGRVLPLLVECAIINTNTERSNSNRYDLREYDPQQLEALGDVLTKTRE
;
A
#
# COMPACT_ATOMS: atom_id res chain seq x y z
N MET A 1 4.08 -0.72 12.36
CA MET A 1 3.92 -2.10 12.89
C MET A 1 5.30 -2.75 13.00
N PRO A 2 5.63 -3.51 14.05
CA PRO A 2 6.87 -4.29 14.15
C PRO A 2 7.01 -5.34 13.03
N PRO A 3 8.23 -5.76 12.64
CA PRO A 3 8.44 -6.71 11.54
C PRO A 3 7.75 -8.07 11.72
N ASP A 4 7.78 -8.65 12.93
CA ASP A 4 7.17 -9.97 13.20
C ASP A 4 5.63 -9.91 13.12
N GLU A 5 5.03 -8.80 13.58
CA GLU A 5 3.60 -8.54 13.46
C GLU A 5 3.20 -8.34 12.00
N LEU A 6 4.02 -7.62 11.22
CA LEU A 6 3.81 -7.40 9.79
C LEU A 6 3.81 -8.71 9.03
N GLN A 7 4.76 -9.60 9.31
CA GLN A 7 4.81 -10.92 8.70
C GLN A 7 3.54 -11.74 9.00
N SER A 8 3.19 -11.85 10.28
CA SER A 8 2.00 -12.59 10.72
C SER A 8 0.72 -12.02 10.09
N HIS A 9 0.63 -10.70 9.96
CA HIS A 9 -0.51 -10.04 9.33
C HIS A 9 -0.60 -10.32 7.83
N VAL A 10 0.52 -10.26 7.10
CA VAL A 10 0.55 -10.61 5.68
C VAL A 10 0.19 -12.07 5.44
N GLU A 11 0.64 -12.98 6.31
CA GLU A 11 0.24 -14.39 6.27
C GLU A 11 -1.27 -14.55 6.47
N ALA A 12 -1.87 -13.87 7.45
CA ALA A 12 -3.32 -13.86 7.64
C ALA A 12 -4.08 -13.27 6.42
N LEU A 13 -3.54 -12.22 5.78
CA LEU A 13 -4.12 -11.65 4.56
C LEU A 13 -4.07 -12.61 3.37
N ARG A 14 -3.07 -13.50 3.29
CA ARG A 14 -3.01 -14.56 2.28
C ARG A 14 -4.10 -15.60 2.46
N GLU A 15 -4.50 -15.88 3.69
CA GLU A 15 -5.60 -16.80 3.97
C GLU A 15 -6.97 -16.14 3.76
N CYS A 16 -7.18 -14.94 4.31
CA CYS A 16 -8.49 -14.29 4.31
C CYS A 16 -8.79 -13.53 3.01
N ALA A 17 -7.77 -13.00 2.32
CA ALA A 17 -7.92 -12.17 1.13
C ALA A 17 -6.88 -12.50 0.02
N PRO A 18 -6.75 -13.78 -0.39
CA PRO A 18 -5.67 -14.25 -1.26
C PRO A 18 -5.55 -13.49 -2.58
N ARG A 19 -6.69 -13.12 -3.18
CA ARG A 19 -6.69 -12.36 -4.45
C ARG A 19 -6.18 -10.93 -4.26
N ARG A 20 -6.49 -10.29 -3.13
CA ARG A 20 -6.16 -8.88 -2.90
C ARG A 20 -4.67 -8.75 -2.56
N ILE A 21 -4.14 -9.65 -1.73
CA ILE A 21 -2.71 -9.67 -1.41
C ILE A 21 -1.87 -10.05 -2.62
N ARG A 22 -2.33 -11.00 -3.46
CA ARG A 22 -1.63 -11.33 -4.70
C ARG A 22 -1.52 -10.14 -5.66
N LEU A 23 -2.58 -9.34 -5.78
CA LEU A 23 -2.50 -8.09 -6.54
C LEU A 23 -1.49 -7.11 -5.93
N LEU A 24 -1.41 -7.02 -4.60
CA LEU A 24 -0.40 -6.20 -3.95
C LEU A 24 1.01 -6.72 -4.24
N GLU A 25 1.24 -8.04 -4.20
CA GLU A 25 2.52 -8.67 -4.54
C GLU A 25 2.92 -8.39 -5.99
N ASP A 26 2.00 -8.59 -6.95
CA ASP A 26 2.25 -8.42 -8.38
C ASP A 26 2.56 -6.95 -8.75
N TYR A 27 1.90 -6.00 -8.07
CA TYR A 27 1.95 -4.57 -8.40
C TYR A 27 2.68 -3.73 -7.34
N TYR A 28 3.36 -4.35 -6.38
CA TYR A 28 4.09 -3.67 -5.30
C TYR A 28 5.06 -2.57 -5.79
N PRO A 29 5.85 -2.77 -6.89
CA PRO A 29 6.74 -1.73 -7.40
C PRO A 29 6.02 -0.42 -7.78
N GLU A 30 4.77 -0.49 -8.22
CA GLU A 30 3.97 0.68 -8.59
C GLU A 30 3.50 1.41 -7.33
N PHE A 31 3.08 0.71 -6.28
CA PHE A 31 2.78 1.33 -4.98
C PHE A 31 4.01 2.03 -4.39
N LYS A 32 5.18 1.39 -4.47
CA LYS A 32 6.45 1.97 -4.06
C LYS A 32 6.82 3.22 -4.85
N THR A 33 6.60 3.20 -6.17
CA THR A 33 6.83 4.36 -7.02
C THR A 33 5.89 5.52 -6.68
N ALA A 34 4.59 5.25 -6.53
CA ALA A 34 3.59 6.27 -6.20
C ALA A 34 3.87 6.95 -4.85
N LEU A 35 4.14 6.16 -3.81
CA LEU A 35 4.46 6.69 -2.47
C LEU A 35 5.83 7.36 -2.40
N GLY A 36 6.80 6.91 -3.20
CA GLY A 36 8.13 7.51 -3.26
C GLY A 36 8.19 8.84 -4.02
N ARG A 37 7.29 9.07 -4.98
CA ARG A 37 7.27 10.30 -5.81
C ARG A 37 6.35 11.39 -5.29
N THR A 38 5.25 11.02 -4.62
CA THR A 38 4.29 12.01 -4.11
C THR A 38 4.94 12.94 -3.08
N THR A 39 4.65 14.24 -3.19
CA THR A 39 5.03 15.27 -2.21
C THR A 39 3.85 15.68 -1.33
N ARG A 40 2.68 15.06 -1.51
CA ARG A 40 1.44 15.43 -0.83
C ARG A 40 1.32 14.71 0.50
N SER A 41 1.03 15.45 1.57
CA SER A 41 0.75 14.86 2.88
C SER A 41 -0.61 14.15 2.96
N TYR A 42 -1.60 14.58 2.16
CA TYR A 42 -2.95 14.01 2.18
C TYR A 42 -3.51 13.66 0.80
N PRO A 43 -2.87 12.76 0.03
CA PRO A 43 -3.30 12.44 -1.31
C PRO A 43 -4.54 11.54 -1.34
N THR A 44 -5.30 11.59 -2.43
CA THR A 44 -6.28 10.55 -2.77
C THR A 44 -5.62 9.39 -3.53
N SER A 45 -6.30 8.25 -3.65
CA SER A 45 -5.83 7.13 -4.48
C SER A 45 -5.57 7.55 -5.93
N SER A 46 -6.44 8.38 -6.51
CA SER A 46 -6.25 8.92 -7.86
C SER A 46 -5.04 9.83 -7.96
N GLN A 47 -4.75 10.65 -6.95
CA GLN A 47 -3.57 11.51 -6.93
C GLN A 47 -2.26 10.70 -6.79
N LEU A 48 -2.27 9.62 -6.03
CA LEU A 48 -1.13 8.70 -5.98
C LEU A 48 -0.93 8.01 -7.32
N TYR A 49 -2.02 7.58 -7.98
CA TYR A 49 -1.96 6.94 -9.28
C TYR A 49 -1.38 7.84 -10.37
N THR A 50 -1.58 9.16 -10.30
CA THR A 50 -0.99 10.11 -11.28
C THR A 50 0.54 10.22 -11.21
N GLU A 51 1.18 9.70 -10.16
CA GLU A 51 2.64 9.67 -10.05
C GLU A 51 3.28 8.54 -10.89
N LEU A 52 2.45 7.63 -11.41
CA LEU A 52 2.87 6.48 -12.22
C LEU A 52 2.94 6.86 -13.70
N GLU A 53 4.02 6.46 -14.35
CA GLU A 53 4.21 6.61 -15.79
C GLU A 53 3.94 5.26 -16.46
N ASP A 54 2.95 5.21 -17.35
CA ASP A 54 2.49 3.99 -18.06
C ASP A 54 2.27 2.76 -17.13
N PRO A 55 1.40 2.88 -16.11
CA PRO A 55 1.20 1.81 -15.12
C PRO A 55 0.57 0.56 -15.73
N SER A 56 1.04 -0.62 -15.31
CA SER A 56 0.45 -1.90 -15.70
C SER A 56 -0.82 -2.21 -14.91
N ILE A 57 -0.91 -1.73 -13.67
CA ILE A 57 -2.12 -1.74 -12.85
C ILE A 57 -3.11 -0.67 -13.32
N SER A 58 -4.40 -1.01 -13.40
CA SER A 58 -5.45 -0.01 -13.65
C SER A 58 -5.69 0.89 -12.43
N ALA A 59 -6.10 2.15 -12.64
CA ALA A 59 -6.47 3.07 -11.56
C ALA A 59 -7.52 2.50 -10.60
N HIS A 60 -8.49 1.75 -11.13
CA HIS A 60 -9.51 1.08 -10.33
C HIS A 60 -8.93 -0.03 -9.46
N THR A 61 -8.05 -0.87 -10.01
CA THR A 61 -7.35 -1.91 -9.24
C THR A 61 -6.45 -1.29 -8.18
N PHE A 62 -5.69 -0.24 -8.54
CA PHE A 62 -4.83 0.49 -7.62
C PHE A 62 -5.62 1.00 -6.40
N GLY A 63 -6.74 1.69 -6.63
CA GLY A 63 -7.60 2.19 -5.55
C GLY A 63 -8.22 1.09 -4.67
N ARG A 64 -8.44 -0.11 -5.20
CA ARG A 64 -8.97 -1.26 -4.43
C ARG A 64 -7.91 -1.97 -3.59
N VAL A 65 -6.64 -1.91 -4.01
CA VAL A 65 -5.51 -2.58 -3.35
C VAL A 65 -4.85 -1.64 -2.35
N LEU A 66 -4.82 -0.33 -2.60
CA LEU A 66 -4.22 0.67 -1.73
C LEU A 66 -4.65 0.59 -0.24
N PRO A 67 -5.92 0.28 0.12
CA PRO A 67 -6.30 0.07 1.51
C PRO A 67 -5.52 -1.02 2.24
N LEU A 68 -4.94 -2.01 1.54
CA LEU A 68 -4.05 -2.99 2.17
C LEU A 68 -2.81 -2.36 2.79
N LEU A 69 -2.32 -1.24 2.25
CA LEU A 69 -1.20 -0.51 2.85
C LEU A 69 -1.60 0.14 4.17
N VAL A 70 -2.90 0.44 4.36
CA VAL A 70 -3.44 0.88 5.65
C VAL A 70 -3.57 -0.28 6.61
N GLU A 71 -4.10 -1.41 6.15
CA GLU A 71 -4.23 -2.64 6.95
C GLU A 71 -2.85 -3.13 7.45
N CYS A 72 -1.82 -3.01 6.62
CA CYS A 72 -0.41 -3.31 6.97
C CYS A 72 0.28 -2.17 7.75
N ALA A 73 -0.44 -1.11 8.13
CA ALA A 73 0.07 0.05 8.87
C ALA A 73 1.30 0.73 8.22
N ILE A 74 1.33 0.80 6.89
CA ILE A 74 2.35 1.51 6.10
C ILE A 74 1.96 2.97 5.89
N ILE A 75 0.67 3.22 5.67
CA ILE A 75 0.09 4.55 5.53
C ILE A 75 -1.20 4.63 6.34
N ASN A 76 -1.64 5.83 6.69
CA ASN A 76 -2.87 6.01 7.45
C ASN A 76 -4.01 6.52 6.56
N THR A 77 -5.24 6.47 7.06
CA THR A 77 -6.39 7.18 6.48
C THR A 77 -6.61 8.49 7.21
N ASN A 78 -6.95 9.55 6.48
CA ASN A 78 -7.39 10.80 7.10
C ASN A 78 -8.91 10.71 7.35
N THR A 79 -9.30 10.60 8.63
CA THR A 79 -10.69 10.43 9.06
C THR A 79 -11.34 11.74 9.55
N GLU A 80 -10.59 12.85 9.62
CA GLU A 80 -11.04 14.11 10.25
C GLU A 80 -12.10 14.88 9.45
N ARG A 81 -12.24 14.60 8.15
CA ARG A 81 -13.30 15.17 7.33
C ARG A 81 -14.03 14.06 6.60
N SER A 82 -15.34 14.19 6.42
CA SER A 82 -16.25 13.26 5.72
C SER A 82 -15.85 12.88 4.28
N ASN A 83 -14.68 13.28 3.79
CA ASN A 83 -14.04 12.79 2.57
C ASN A 83 -13.16 11.57 2.90
N SER A 84 -13.82 10.41 3.01
CA SER A 84 -13.26 9.07 3.28
C SER A 84 -12.22 8.55 2.24
N ASN A 85 -11.71 9.42 1.36
CA ASN A 85 -10.88 9.05 0.20
C ASN A 85 -9.46 9.62 0.26
N ARG A 86 -9.02 10.15 1.41
CA ARG A 86 -7.66 10.68 1.58
C ARG A 86 -6.83 9.80 2.51
N TYR A 87 -5.60 9.59 2.11
CA TYR A 87 -4.58 8.92 2.91
C TYR A 87 -3.77 9.97 3.66
N ASP A 88 -3.19 9.61 4.79
CA ASP A 88 -2.28 10.44 5.57
C ASP A 88 -0.87 9.86 5.45
N LEU A 89 0.03 10.64 4.84
CA LEU A 89 1.42 10.29 4.61
C LEU A 89 2.38 11.11 5.49
N ARG A 90 1.90 11.84 6.50
CA ARG A 90 2.78 12.63 7.38
C ARG A 90 3.75 11.77 8.18
N GLU A 91 3.32 10.57 8.54
CA GLU A 91 4.12 9.59 9.28
C GLU A 91 4.61 8.45 8.36
N TYR A 92 4.50 8.63 7.04
CA TYR A 92 4.98 7.63 6.08
C TYR A 92 6.50 7.47 6.21
N ASP A 93 6.93 6.25 6.46
CA ASP A 93 8.33 5.85 6.51
C ASP A 93 8.64 4.89 5.35
N PRO A 94 9.50 5.29 4.39
CA PRO A 94 9.95 4.42 3.32
C PRO A 94 10.54 3.08 3.81
N GLN A 95 11.15 3.03 4.99
CA GLN A 95 11.71 1.78 5.52
C GLN A 95 10.62 0.76 5.89
N GLN A 96 9.47 1.22 6.37
CA GLN A 96 8.33 0.33 6.62
C GLN A 96 7.79 -0.24 5.31
N LEU A 97 7.80 0.57 4.24
CA LEU A 97 7.40 0.08 2.93
C LEU A 97 8.38 -0.98 2.41
N GLU A 98 9.70 -0.78 2.54
CA GLU A 98 10.71 -1.81 2.17
C GLU A 98 10.49 -3.12 2.95
N ALA A 99 10.26 -3.03 4.27
CA ALA A 99 10.00 -4.20 5.10
C ALA A 99 8.77 -4.99 4.63
N LEU A 100 7.71 -4.30 4.18
CA LEU A 100 6.58 -4.98 3.53
C LEU A 100 7.02 -5.69 2.24
N GLY A 101 7.84 -5.05 1.40
CA GLY A 101 8.37 -5.67 0.18
C GLY A 101 9.15 -6.95 0.46
N ASP A 102 9.96 -6.97 1.52
CA ASP A 102 10.70 -8.15 1.97
C ASP A 102 9.75 -9.27 2.39
N VAL A 103 8.70 -8.96 3.16
CA VAL A 103 7.68 -9.94 3.60
C VAL A 103 6.89 -10.50 2.42
N LEU A 104 6.53 -9.65 1.44
CA LEU A 104 5.81 -10.08 0.24
C LEU A 104 6.68 -11.03 -0.62
N THR A 105 7.99 -10.83 -0.64
CA THR A 105 8.94 -11.62 -1.46
C THR A 105 9.37 -12.93 -0.79
N LYS A 106 9.66 -12.90 0.52
CA LYS A 106 10.20 -14.05 1.29
C LYS A 106 9.34 -15.30 1.27
N THR A 107 8.04 -15.18 1.00
CA THR A 107 7.10 -16.32 1.02
C THR A 107 6.79 -16.87 -0.36
N ARG A 108 7.47 -16.37 -1.41
CA ARG A 108 7.41 -16.95 -2.76
C ARG A 108 8.48 -18.03 -3.00
N GLU A 109 9.37 -18.26 -2.02
CA GLU A 109 10.42 -19.30 -2.04
C GLU A 109 9.91 -20.64 -1.50
#